data_AF-A0A431WE50-F1
#
_entry.id   AF-A0A431WE50-F1
#
_cell.length_a   1.000
_cell.length_b   1.000
_cell.length_c   1.000
_cell.angle_alpha   90.00
_cell.angle_beta   90.00
_cell.angle_gamma   90.00
#
_symmetry.space_group_name_H-M   'P 1'
#
loop_
_entity.id
_entity.type
_entity.pdbx_description
1 polymer ?
#
loop_
_entity_poly.entity_id
_entity_poly.type
_entity_poly.pdbx_seq_one_letter_code
_entity_poly.pdbx_strand_id
1 'polypeptide(L)'
;MKSKLDKMLSSHDKLVHSEGVKIVSHTQRDVEEWVQHTVMIEGCDAPFKFRRPKKFRCLKGNRVNMTYYAETEKVAGFDIEVMKVVRIKRF
;
A
#
# COMPACT_ATOMS: atom_id res chain seq x y z
N MET A 1 -2.57 -29.03 17.23
CA MET A 1 -3.37 -28.24 16.26
C MET A 1 -3.12 -26.77 16.53
N LYS A 2 -2.35 -26.06 15.68
CA LYS A 2 -2.18 -24.61 15.83
C LYS A 2 -3.50 -23.91 15.51
N SER A 3 -3.95 -23.03 16.40
CA SER A 3 -5.25 -22.38 16.31
C SER A 3 -5.31 -21.47 15.06
N LYS A 4 -6.52 -21.20 14.57
CA LYS A 4 -6.76 -20.28 13.44
C LYS A 4 -6.20 -18.87 13.71
N LEU A 5 -6.08 -18.51 15.00
CA LEU A 5 -5.52 -17.27 15.51
C LEU A 5 -3.99 -17.21 15.37
N ASP A 6 -3.28 -18.31 15.66
CA ASP A 6 -1.81 -18.38 15.52
C ASP A 6 -1.35 -18.26 14.06
N LYS A 7 -2.14 -18.79 13.12
CA LYS A 7 -1.86 -18.65 11.68
C LYS A 7 -2.05 -17.20 11.21
N MET A 8 -3.05 -16.50 11.74
CA MET A 8 -3.31 -15.09 11.44
C MET A 8 -2.24 -14.17 12.04
N LEU A 9 -1.84 -14.41 13.30
CA LEU A 9 -0.79 -13.65 13.98
C LEU A 9 0.60 -13.87 13.34
N SER A 10 0.94 -15.09 12.91
CA SER A 10 2.20 -15.35 12.17
C SER A 10 2.29 -14.66 10.81
N SER A 11 1.17 -14.19 10.27
CA SER A 11 1.10 -13.49 8.99
C SER A 11 1.16 -11.96 9.13
N HIS A 12 1.13 -11.40 10.35
CA HIS A 12 0.85 -9.97 10.56
C HIS A 12 1.85 -9.21 11.48
N ASP A 13 3.00 -9.77 11.87
CA ASP A 13 3.97 -9.07 12.74
C ASP A 13 4.57 -7.78 12.12
N LYS A 14 4.46 -7.61 10.80
CA LYS A 14 5.01 -6.45 10.05
C LYS A 14 3.94 -5.48 9.55
N LEU A 15 2.70 -5.58 10.06
CA LEU A 15 1.62 -4.69 9.66
C LEU A 15 1.83 -3.30 10.29
N VAL A 16 2.10 -2.30 9.46
CA VAL A 16 2.31 -0.91 9.88
C VAL A 16 1.03 -0.12 9.71
N HIS A 17 0.74 0.75 10.67
CA HIS A 17 -0.33 1.73 10.60
C HIS A 17 0.24 3.15 10.62
N SER A 18 -0.25 4.00 9.72
CA SER A 18 0.11 5.42 9.68
C SER A 18 -1.15 6.26 9.55
N GLU A 19 -1.21 7.35 10.32
CA GLU A 19 -2.38 8.24 10.37
C GLU A 19 -2.03 9.63 9.86
N GLY A 20 -2.99 10.27 9.18
CA GLY A 20 -2.88 11.66 8.75
C GLY A 20 -1.75 11.95 7.75
N VAL A 21 -1.19 10.93 7.09
CA VAL A 21 -0.06 11.10 6.15
C VAL A 21 -0.52 11.80 4.87
N LYS A 22 0.26 12.75 4.38
CA LYS A 22 -0.07 13.55 3.20
C LYS A 22 0.40 12.85 1.92
N ILE A 23 -0.50 12.71 0.95
CA ILE A 23 -0.20 12.11 -0.35
C ILE A 23 0.38 13.16 -1.30
N VAL A 24 1.59 12.94 -1.80
CA VAL A 24 2.28 13.86 -2.73
C VAL A 24 2.11 13.47 -4.20
N SER A 25 1.86 12.19 -4.47
CA SER A 25 1.57 11.66 -5.81
C SER A 25 0.57 10.52 -5.76
N HIS A 26 -0.27 10.38 -6.81
CA HIS A 26 -1.17 9.25 -6.99
C HIS A 26 -1.28 8.94 -8.49
N THR A 27 -0.74 7.79 -8.90
CA THR A 27 -0.86 7.26 -10.27
C THR A 27 -1.77 6.03 -10.29
N GLN A 28 -2.46 5.85 -11.42
CA GLN A 28 -3.39 4.74 -11.63
C GLN A 28 -3.12 4.14 -13.00
N ARG A 29 -2.84 2.83 -13.05
CA ARG A 29 -2.54 2.11 -14.29
C ARG A 29 -3.44 0.88 -14.37
N ASP A 30 -4.07 0.70 -15.52
CA ASP A 30 -4.86 -0.48 -15.81
C ASP A 30 -3.90 -1.69 -15.98
N VAL A 31 -4.17 -2.78 -15.27
CA VAL A 31 -3.39 -4.03 -15.23
C VAL A 31 -4.38 -5.19 -15.25
N GLU A 32 -4.59 -5.75 -16.44
CA GLU A 32 -5.60 -6.79 -16.68
C GLU A 32 -6.99 -6.30 -16.23
N GLU A 33 -7.62 -7.01 -15.30
CA GLU A 33 -8.92 -6.68 -14.70
C GLU A 33 -8.84 -5.72 -13.49
N TRP A 34 -7.63 -5.34 -13.08
CA TRP A 34 -7.37 -4.49 -11.93
C TRP A 34 -6.81 -3.12 -12.34
N VAL A 35 -7.03 -2.13 -11.49
CA VAL A 35 -6.33 -0.85 -11.53
C VAL A 35 -5.29 -0.86 -10.43
N GLN A 36 -4.01 -0.80 -10.80
CA GLN A 36 -2.93 -0.62 -9.85
C GLN A 36 -2.79 0.86 -9.49
N HIS A 37 -3.00 1.15 -8.22
CA HIS A 37 -2.78 2.46 -7.63
C HIS A 37 -1.38 2.49 -7.02
N THR A 38 -0.64 3.55 -7.27
CA THR A 38 0.62 3.84 -6.58
C THR A 38 0.55 5.24 -6.02
N VAL A 39 0.79 5.37 -4.71
CA VAL A 39 0.82 6.65 -4.02
C VAL A 39 2.17 6.86 -3.35
N MET A 40 2.60 8.11 -3.31
CA MET A 40 3.77 8.54 -2.55
C MET A 40 3.28 9.41 -1.38
N ILE A 41 3.89 9.27 -0.22
CA ILE A 41 3.62 10.12 0.94
C ILE A 41 4.78 11.09 1.17
N GLU A 42 4.50 12.21 1.83
CA GLU A 42 5.52 13.18 2.22
C GLU A 42 6.54 12.54 3.18
N GLY A 43 7.84 12.70 2.89
CA GLY A 43 8.92 12.19 3.73
C GLY A 43 9.23 10.69 3.58
N CYS A 44 8.72 10.01 2.55
CA CYS A 44 9.03 8.60 2.27
C CYS A 44 9.32 8.39 0.78
N ASP A 45 10.44 7.74 0.48
CA ASP A 45 10.88 7.46 -0.89
C ASP A 45 10.33 6.14 -1.44
N ALA A 46 9.78 5.28 -0.57
CA ALA A 46 9.18 4.02 -0.98
C ALA A 46 7.73 4.22 -1.49
N PRO A 47 7.35 3.61 -2.63
CA PRO A 47 6.01 3.70 -3.15
C PRO A 47 5.02 2.80 -2.41
N PHE A 48 3.80 3.30 -2.24
CA PHE A 48 2.69 2.56 -1.64
C PHE A 48 1.74 2.06 -2.71
N LYS A 49 1.56 0.74 -2.81
CA LYS A 49 0.81 0.10 -3.88
C LYS A 49 -0.44 -0.61 -3.35
N PHE A 50 -1.56 -0.46 -4.05
CA PHE A 50 -2.78 -1.24 -3.85
C PHE A 50 -3.52 -1.43 -5.17
N ARG A 51 -4.41 -2.42 -5.23
CA ARG A 51 -5.24 -2.72 -6.40
C ARG A 51 -6.72 -2.50 -6.10
N ARG A 52 -7.47 -2.00 -7.08
CA ARG A 52 -8.94 -1.92 -7.05
C ARG A 52 -9.50 -2.35 -8.42
N PRO A 53 -10.74 -2.87 -8.49
CA PRO A 53 -11.33 -3.26 -9.78
C PRO A 53 -11.62 -2.07 -10.72
N LYS A 54 -11.65 -0.84 -10.18
CA LYS A 54 -11.97 0.38 -10.91
C LYS A 54 -11.06 1.52 -10.46
N LYS A 55 -10.90 2.51 -11.34
CA LYS A 55 -10.24 3.78 -11.02
C LYS A 55 -10.91 4.41 -9.80
N PHE A 56 -10.09 5.08 -9.00
CA PHE A 56 -10.48 5.68 -7.74
C PHE A 56 -10.25 7.18 -7.78
N ARG A 57 -10.90 7.91 -6.87
CA ARG A 57 -10.66 9.34 -6.68
C ARG A 57 -9.17 9.59 -6.47
N CYS A 58 -8.63 10.63 -7.13
CA CYS A 58 -7.26 11.07 -6.90
C CYS A 58 -7.07 11.46 -5.43
N LEU A 59 -5.95 11.01 -4.84
CA LEU A 59 -5.65 11.18 -3.42
C LEU A 59 -4.57 12.24 -3.19
N LYS A 60 -3.86 12.66 -4.25
CA LYS A 60 -2.85 13.72 -4.21
C LYS A 60 -3.38 14.96 -3.48
N GLY A 61 -2.56 15.49 -2.57
CA GLY A 61 -2.87 16.65 -1.73
C GLY A 61 -3.73 16.35 -0.50
N ASN A 62 -4.30 15.14 -0.36
CA ASN A 62 -5.13 14.79 0.79
C ASN A 62 -4.32 14.05 1.86
N ARG A 63 -4.79 14.13 3.11
CA ARG A 63 -4.32 13.29 4.20
C ARG A 63 -5.13 12.00 4.27
N VAL A 64 -4.45 10.89 4.56
CA VAL A 64 -5.06 9.56 4.62
C VAL A 64 -4.53 8.79 5.83
N ASN A 65 -5.34 7.86 6.32
CA ASN A 65 -4.89 6.79 7.21
C ASN A 65 -4.64 5.55 6.36
N MET A 66 -3.51 4.90 6.60
CA MET A 66 -3.03 3.76 5.82
C MET A 66 -2.63 2.60 6.72
N THR A 67 -2.89 1.39 6.25
CA THR A 67 -2.38 0.16 6.85
C THR A 67 -1.72 -0.65 5.75
N TYR A 68 -0.47 -1.07 5.96
CA TYR A 68 0.36 -1.65 4.92
C TYR A 68 1.44 -2.59 5.48
N TYR A 69 2.09 -3.33 4.60
CA TYR A 69 3.31 -4.09 4.88
C TYR A 69 4.46 -3.55 4.05
N ALA A 70 5.65 -3.52 4.63
CA ALA A 70 6.88 -3.39 3.85
C ALA A 70 7.16 -4.71 3.11
N GLU A 71 7.45 -4.61 1.83
CA GLU A 71 7.76 -5.72 0.93
C GLU A 71 8.89 -5.30 -0.01
N THR A 72 9.60 -6.27 -0.59
CA THR A 72 10.61 -6.03 -1.61
C THR A 72 10.14 -6.62 -2.92
N GLU A 73 10.16 -5.81 -3.98
CA GLU A 73 9.77 -6.22 -5.33
C GLU A 73 10.99 -6.18 -6.25
N LYS A 74 11.21 -7.25 -7.03
CA LYS A 74 12.24 -7.28 -8.06
C LYS A 74 11.76 -6.59 -9.32
N VAL A 75 12.43 -5.49 -9.70
CA VAL A 75 12.16 -4.75 -10.93
C VAL A 75 13.44 -4.72 -11.76
N ALA A 76 13.41 -5.30 -12.96
CA ALA A 76 14.57 -5.38 -13.86
C ALA A 76 15.85 -5.95 -13.19
N GLY A 77 15.69 -6.87 -12.24
CA GLY A 77 16.80 -7.47 -11.49
C GLY A 77 17.23 -6.70 -10.24
N PHE A 78 16.65 -5.53 -9.97
CA PHE A 78 16.91 -4.72 -8.77
C PHE A 78 15.83 -4.94 -7.71
N ASP A 79 16.25 -5.06 -6.45
CA ASP A 79 15.35 -5.10 -5.30
C ASP A 79 14.90 -3.68 -4.94
N ILE A 80 13.59 -3.44 -4.99
CA ILE A 80 12.97 -2.16 -4.64
C ILE A 80 12.07 -2.36 -3.44
N GLU A 81 12.23 -1.53 -2.42
CA GLU A 81 11.30 -1.50 -1.29
C GLU A 81 9.96 -0.89 -1.72
N VAL A 82 8.87 -1.58 -1.41
CA VAL A 82 7.50 -1.15 -1.71
C VAL A 82 6.61 -1.41 -0.51
N MET A 83 5.58 -0.57 -0.36
CA MET A 83 4.62 -0.72 0.73
C MET A 83 3.31 -1.27 0.17
N LYS A 84 2.97 -2.51 0.51
CA LYS A 84 1.72 -3.16 0.10
C LYS A 84 0.58 -2.72 1.00
N VAL A 85 -0.29 -1.87 0.48
CA VAL A 85 -1.38 -1.25 1.23
C VAL A 85 -2.60 -2.17 1.26
N VAL A 86 -3.05 -2.52 2.46
CA VAL A 86 -4.29 -3.29 2.68
C VAL A 86 -5.49 -2.39 2.92
N ARG A 87 -5.27 -1.20 3.51
CA ARG A 87 -6.33 -0.24 3.78
C ARG A 87 -5.82 1.18 3.57
N ILE A 88 -6.63 1.99 2.90
CA ILE A 88 -6.42 3.43 2.74
C ILE A 88 -7.76 4.14 2.88
N LYS A 89 -7.83 5.09 3.81
CA LYS A 89 -9.03 5.89 4.08
C LYS A 89 -8.62 7.36 4.10
N ARG A 90 -9.39 8.22 3.43
CA ARG A 90 -9.23 9.67 3.61
C ARG A 90 -9.54 10.04 5.06
N PHE A 91 -8.75 10.97 5.59
CA PHE A 91 -9.05 11.61 6.87
C PHE A 91 -10.41 12.31 6.78
#